data_AF-A0A9D0DHN4-F1
#
_entry.id   AF-A0A9D0DHN4-F1
#
_cell.length_a   1.000
_cell.length_b   1.000
_cell.length_c   1.000
_cell.angle_alpha   90.00
_cell.angle_beta   90.00
_cell.angle_gamma   90.00
#
_symmetry.space_group_name_H-M   'P 1'
#
loop_
_entity.id
_entity.type
_entity.pdbx_description
1 polymer ?
#
loop_
_entity_poly.entity_id
_entity_poly.type
_entity_poly.pdbx_seq_one_letter_code
_entity_poly.pdbx_strand_id
1 'polypeptide(L)' 'MMPDKKSPLSELSEIKLFVSDDLYRAFQRCVWVLVHETGRDQLDIMHEVVRDFLVKHEC' A
#
# COMPACT_ATOMS: atom_id res chain seq x y z
N MET A 1 -29.64 2.02 18.31
CA MET A 1 -29.14 1.38 17.08
C MET A 1 -28.17 2.36 16.44
N MET A 2 -26.88 2.24 16.79
CA MET A 2 -25.84 3.11 16.22
C MET A 2 -25.51 2.53 14.84
N PRO A 3 -25.40 3.35 13.77
CA PRO A 3 -24.99 2.82 12.49
C PRO A 3 -23.57 2.25 12.65
N ASP A 4 -23.40 0.98 12.29
CA ASP A 4 -22.09 0.35 12.14
C ASP A 4 -21.22 1.27 11.28
N LYS A 5 -20.29 1.99 11.93
CA LYS A 5 -19.18 2.65 11.24
C LYS A 5 -18.40 1.54 10.58
N LYS A 6 -18.69 1.24 9.31
CA LYS A 6 -17.82 0.42 8.46
C LYS A 6 -16.44 1.04 8.58
N SER A 7 -15.51 0.28 9.17
CA SER A 7 -14.11 0.69 9.19
C SER A 7 -13.66 0.82 7.74
N PRO A 8 -12.87 1.84 7.38
CA PRO A 8 -12.38 2.03 6.01
C PRO A 8 -11.58 0.81 5.49
N LEU A 9 -11.09 -0.04 6.40
CA LEU A 9 -10.44 -1.32 6.08
C LEU A 9 -11.39 -2.41 5.55
N SER A 10 -12.71 -2.27 5.74
CA SER A 10 -13.68 -3.28 5.29
C SER A 10 -13.84 -3.40 3.77
N GLU A 11 -13.25 -2.47 3.01
CA GLU A 11 -13.26 -2.45 1.53
C GLU A 11 -11.90 -2.81 0.91
N LEU A 12 -10.88 -3.08 1.73
CA LEU A 12 -9.53 -3.41 1.25
C LEU A 12 -9.32 -4.93 1.18
N SER A 13 -8.58 -5.38 0.17
CA SER A 13 -8.14 -6.77 0.01
C SER A 13 -6.64 -6.88 0.22
N GLU A 14 -6.20 -7.87 1.00
CA GLU A 14 -4.78 -8.11 1.27
C GLU A 14 -4.13 -8.91 0.12
N ILE A 15 -2.94 -8.49 -0.30
CA ILE A 15 -2.11 -9.20 -1.29
C ILE A 15 -0.80 -9.60 -0.62
N LYS A 16 -0.47 -10.90 -0.67
CA LYS A 16 0.80 -11.42 -0.16
C LYS A 16 1.85 -11.46 -1.27
N LEU A 17 2.94 -10.72 -1.10
CA LEU A 17 4.07 -10.69 -2.04
C LEU A 17 5.29 -11.36 -1.41
N PHE A 18 5.99 -12.17 -2.18
CA PHE A 18 7.29 -12.73 -1.81
C PHE A 18 8.38 -12.01 -2.59
N VAL A 19 9.30 -11.37 -1.87
CA VAL A 19 10.44 -10.63 -2.42
C VAL A 19 11.71 -11.02 -1.65
N SER A 20 12.88 -10.68 -2.19
CA SER A 20 14.14 -10.85 -1.47
C SER A 20 14.27 -9.88 -0.28
N ASP A 21 15.09 -10.24 0.72
CA ASP A 21 15.21 -9.47 1.99
C ASP A 21 15.70 -8.03 1.77
N ASP A 22 16.59 -7.83 0.80
CA ASP A 22 17.09 -6.52 0.41
C ASP A 22 15.98 -5.63 -0.16
N LEU A 23 15.11 -6.18 -1.02
CA LEU A 23 13.96 -5.46 -1.57
C LEU A 23 12.92 -5.16 -0.49
N TYR A 24 12.68 -6.09 0.44
CA TYR A 24 11.80 -5.85 1.58
C TYR A 24 12.28 -4.66 2.42
N ARG A 25 13.56 -4.64 2.81
CA ARG A 25 14.15 -3.53 3.59
C ARG A 25 14.14 -2.22 2.81
N ALA A 26 14.45 -2.26 1.52
CA ALA A 26 14.41 -1.09 0.66
C ALA A 26 12.99 -0.51 0.58
N PHE A 27 11.98 -1.36 0.37
CA PHE A 27 10.58 -0.96 0.32
C PHE A 27 10.14 -0.28 1.62
N GLN A 28 10.41 -0.89 2.78
CA GLN A 28 10.07 -0.29 4.08
C GLN A 28 10.69 1.08 4.28
N ARG A 29 11.97 1.24 3.93
CA ARG A 29 12.67 2.52 4.02
C ARG A 29 12.06 3.56 3.09
N CYS A 30 11.79 3.21 1.84
CA CYS A 30 11.20 4.12 0.86
C CYS A 30 9.81 4.58 1.29
N VAL A 31 8.96 3.65 1.74
CA VAL A 31 7.63 3.97 2.29
C VAL A 31 7.77 4.96 3.44
N TRP A 32 8.67 4.71 4.39
CA TRP A 32 8.85 5.60 5.54
C TRP A 32 9.28 7.01 5.13
N VAL A 33 10.23 7.13 4.20
CA VAL A 33 10.67 8.41 3.66
C VAL A 33 9.53 9.13 2.95
N LEU A 34 8.78 8.44 2.08
CA LEU A 34 7.65 9.02 1.35
C LEU A 34 6.55 9.52 2.28
N VAL A 35 6.17 8.74 3.29
CA VAL A 35 5.19 9.15 4.31
C VAL A 35 5.66 10.42 5.00
N HIS A 36 6.94 10.50 5.38
CA HIS A 36 7.48 11.65 6.09
C HIS A 36 7.58 12.91 5.22
N GLU A 37 8.06 12.78 3.99
CA GLU A 37 8.31 13.92 3.09
C GLU A 37 7.03 14.44 2.44
N THR A 38 6.08 13.56 2.12
CA THR A 38 4.87 13.92 1.36
C THR A 38 3.61 13.96 2.20
N GLY A 39 3.65 13.45 3.45
CA GLY A 39 2.49 13.32 4.33
C GLY A 39 1.46 12.28 3.86
N ARG A 40 1.81 11.45 2.88
CA ARG A 40 0.94 10.39 2.35
C ARG A 40 0.80 9.23 3.31
N ASP A 41 -0.31 8.50 3.22
CA ASP A 41 -0.49 7.27 4.00
C ASP A 41 0.22 6.07 3.34
N GLN A 42 0.61 5.09 4.16
CA GLN A 42 1.21 3.86 3.69
C GLN A 42 0.29 3.09 2.74
N LEU A 43 -1.03 3.07 2.99
CA LEU A 43 -1.98 2.39 2.11
C LEU A 43 -2.04 3.02 0.72
N ASP A 44 -1.96 4.34 0.63
CA ASP A 44 -1.93 5.05 -0.66
C ASP A 44 -0.70 4.67 -1.47
N ILE A 45 0.47 4.56 -0.81
CA ILE A 45 1.72 4.15 -1.46
C ILE A 45 1.60 2.68 -1.93
N MET A 46 1.04 1.80 -1.11
CA MET A 46 0.81 0.40 -1.50
C MET A 46 -0.15 0.29 -2.69
N HIS A 47 -1.24 1.06 -2.69
CA HIS A 47 -2.19 1.10 -3.79
C HIS A 47 -1.56 1.57 -5.10
N GLU A 48 -0.73 2.62 -5.05
CA GLU A 48 -0.02 3.12 -6.21
C GLU A 48 0.93 2.07 -6.78
N VAL A 49 1.73 1.42 -5.93
CA VAL A 49 2.67 0.37 -6.37
C VAL A 49 1.96 -0.78 -7.09
N VAL A 50 0.82 -1.24 -6.54
CA VAL A 50 0.02 -2.28 -7.19
C VAL A 50 -0.60 -1.77 -8.49
N ARG A 51 -1.14 -0.56 -8.49
CA ARG A 51 -1.77 0.04 -9.68
C ARG A 51 -0.77 0.23 -10.81
N ASP A 52 0.41 0.77 -10.53
CA ASP A 52 1.47 1.00 -11.51
C ASP A 52 1.96 -0.31 -12.11
N PHE A 53 2.06 -1.36 -11.28
CA PHE A 53 2.36 -2.70 -11.76
C PHE A 53 1.28 -3.22 -12.72
N LEU A 54 0.00 -3.10 -12.38
CA LEU A 54 -1.11 -3.56 -13.21
C LEU A 54 -1.23 -2.76 -14.52
N VAL A 55 -1.15 -1.43 -14.45
CA VAL A 55 -1.20 -0.53 -15.62
C VAL A 55 -0.07 -0.86 -16.59
N LYS A 56 1.15 -1.12 -16.08
CA LYS A 56 2.29 -1.54 -16.91
C LYS A 56 2.03 -2.86 -17.66
N HIS A 57 1.15 -3.71 -17.14
CA HIS A 57 0.77 -4.99 -17.72
C HIS A 57 -0.63 -4.97 -18.37
N GLU A 58 -1.19 -3.79 -18.61
CA GLU A 58 -2.49 -3.58 -19.25
C GLU A 58 -3.66 -4.31 -18.55
N CYS A 59 -3.59 -4.39 -17.22
CA CYS A 59 -4.62 -4.97 -16.34
C CYS A 59 -5.43 -3.91 -15.59
#